data_AF-A0A665WS58-F1
#
_entry.id   AF-A0A665WS58-F1
#
_cell.length_a   1.000
_cell.length_b   1.000
_cell.length_c   1.000
_cell.angle_alpha   90.00
_cell.angle_beta   90.00
_cell.angle_gamma   90.00
#
_symmetry.space_group_name_H-M   'P 1'
#
loop_
_entity.id
_entity.type
_entity.pdbx_description
1 polymer ?
#
loop_
_entity_poly.entity_id
_entity_poly.type
_entity_poly.pdbx_seq_one_letter_code
_entity_poly.pdbx_strand_id
1 'polypeptide(L)'
;MLNPLKYLRQPKPALSVPVKMAILGPPKSGKTSVAKMLTQKYGLARLSIGSVMRMVLNMQEQTDLAVQMKKYLSQGLVVPDELAIQCLEVAYVLDGFPMTLKQAELMSSRSIIPMIVAELELDTVEVLKRGLVDNINPNK
;
A
#
# COMPACT_ATOMS: atom_id res chain seq x y z
N MET A 1 -16.36 -29.82 -10.55
CA MET A 1 -14.89 -29.82 -10.44
C MET A 1 -14.38 -28.47 -10.95
N LEU A 2 -13.59 -27.72 -10.17
CA LEU A 2 -13.02 -26.45 -10.65
C LEU A 2 -12.03 -26.72 -11.79
N ASN A 3 -12.09 -25.95 -12.87
CA ASN A 3 -11.20 -26.10 -14.02
C ASN A 3 -9.75 -25.70 -13.63
N PRO A 4 -8.80 -26.65 -13.60
CA PRO A 4 -7.43 -26.38 -13.16
C PRO A 4 -6.66 -25.44 -14.11
N LEU A 5 -7.10 -25.29 -15.37
CA LEU A 5 -6.48 -24.37 -16.32
C LEU A 5 -6.61 -22.90 -15.93
N LYS A 6 -7.59 -22.54 -15.08
CA LYS A 6 -7.77 -21.17 -14.57
C LYS A 6 -6.53 -20.71 -13.79
N TYR A 7 -5.86 -21.61 -13.08
CA TYR A 7 -4.70 -21.29 -12.24
C TYR A 7 -3.40 -21.18 -13.03
N LEU A 8 -3.30 -21.90 -14.15
CA LEU A 8 -2.12 -21.91 -15.02
C LEU A 8 -2.11 -20.75 -16.03
N ARG A 9 -3.29 -20.16 -16.32
CA ARG A 9 -3.47 -19.11 -17.34
C ARG A 9 -3.82 -17.75 -16.75
N GLN A 10 -3.49 -17.49 -15.49
CA GLN A 10 -3.65 -16.13 -14.98
C GLN A 10 -2.65 -15.23 -15.72
N PRO A 11 -3.11 -14.17 -16.42
CA PRO A 11 -2.18 -13.22 -16.99
C PRO A 11 -1.38 -12.61 -15.84
N LYS A 12 -0.05 -12.77 -15.87
CA LYS A 12 0.81 -11.97 -15.01
C LYS A 12 0.47 -10.50 -15.29
N PRO A 13 0.22 -9.67 -14.27
CA PRO A 13 -0.02 -8.26 -14.51
C PRO A 13 1.15 -7.69 -15.31
N ALA A 14 0.85 -6.77 -16.24
CA ALA A 14 1.88 -6.19 -17.09
C ALA A 14 2.91 -5.48 -16.21
N LEU A 15 4.19 -5.81 -16.42
CA LEU A 15 5.33 -5.11 -15.82
C LEU A 15 5.15 -3.61 -16.05
N SER A 16 4.81 -2.95 -14.97
CA SER A 16 4.50 -1.54 -14.93
C SER A 16 5.60 -0.88 -14.14
N VAL A 17 6.06 0.25 -14.67
CA VAL A 17 7.31 0.96 -14.34
C VAL A 17 7.68 0.82 -12.85
N PRO A 18 8.96 0.58 -12.51
CA PRO A 18 9.38 0.36 -11.13
C PRO A 18 8.85 1.44 -10.17
N VAL A 19 8.50 1.01 -8.96
CA VAL A 19 8.11 1.90 -7.86
C VAL A 19 9.19 2.97 -7.71
N LYS A 20 8.80 4.23 -7.85
CA LYS A 20 9.77 5.33 -7.88
C LYS A 20 10.18 5.76 -6.48
N MET A 21 9.25 5.68 -5.51
CA MET A 21 9.51 6.20 -4.17
C MET A 21 8.65 5.53 -3.10
N ALA A 22 9.21 5.38 -1.89
CA ALA A 22 8.46 5.09 -0.67
C ALA A 22 8.69 6.20 0.38
N ILE A 23 7.60 6.68 0.98
CA ILE A 23 7.60 7.70 2.04
C ILE A 23 7.26 7.02 3.36
N LEU A 24 8.22 6.99 4.28
CA LEU A 24 8.14 6.33 5.59
C LEU A 24 8.19 7.35 6.74
N GLY A 25 7.97 6.89 7.97
CA GLY A 25 7.99 7.72 9.18
C GLY A 25 6.82 7.49 10.13
N PRO A 26 6.85 8.08 11.34
CA PRO A 26 5.86 7.82 12.38
C PRO A 26 4.48 8.43 12.06
N PRO A 27 3.41 8.01 12.75
CA PRO A 27 2.10 8.64 12.62
C PRO A 27 2.18 10.17 12.79
N LYS A 28 1.36 10.91 12.03
CA LYS A 28 1.30 12.39 12.07
C LYS A 28 2.59 13.14 11.68
N SER A 29 3.60 12.46 11.12
CA SER A 29 4.80 13.12 10.57
C SER A 29 4.56 13.89 9.26
N GLY A 30 3.41 13.70 8.61
CA GLY A 30 3.07 14.39 7.36
C GLY A 30 3.39 13.60 6.08
N LYS A 31 3.67 12.29 6.19
CA LYS A 31 3.95 11.38 5.05
C LYS A 31 2.98 11.59 3.89
N THR A 32 1.67 11.57 4.17
CA THR A 32 0.64 11.72 3.15
C THR A 32 0.69 13.08 2.46
N SER A 33 1.00 14.15 3.19
CA SER A 33 1.16 15.49 2.61
C SER A 33 2.38 15.55 1.69
N VAL A 34 3.51 14.99 2.11
CA VAL A 34 4.73 14.91 1.29
C VAL A 34 4.49 14.05 0.05
N ALA A 35 3.88 12.87 0.20
CA ALA A 35 3.53 12.00 -0.91
C ALA A 35 2.61 12.70 -1.91
N LYS A 36 1.56 13.40 -1.45
CA LYS A 36 0.65 14.20 -2.30
C LYS A 36 1.42 15.28 -3.06
N MET A 37 2.25 16.06 -2.38
CA MET A 37 3.06 17.12 -3.00
C MET A 37 3.95 16.56 -4.11
N LEU A 38 4.66 15.45 -3.84
CA LEU A 38 5.54 14.81 -4.82
C LEU A 38 4.77 14.25 -6.02
N THR A 39 3.61 13.65 -5.76
CA THR A 39 2.75 13.13 -6.84
C THR A 39 2.26 14.23 -7.77
N GLN A 40 1.86 15.38 -7.22
CA GLN A 40 1.45 16.55 -8.02
C GLN A 40 2.63 17.15 -8.79
N LYS A 41 3.79 17.29 -8.13
CA LYS A 41 4.98 17.91 -8.73
C LYS A 41 5.55 17.11 -9.90
N TYR A 42 5.51 15.78 -9.83
CA TYR A 42 6.16 14.89 -10.81
C TYR A 42 5.18 14.07 -11.66
N GLY A 43 3.87 14.32 -11.57
CA GLY A 43 2.85 13.59 -12.33
C GLY A 43 2.82 12.09 -12.00
N LEU A 44 3.11 11.72 -10.75
CA LEU A 44 3.11 10.33 -10.29
C LEU A 44 1.76 9.98 -9.65
N ALA A 45 1.44 8.68 -9.58
CA ALA A 45 0.30 8.22 -8.80
C ALA A 45 0.70 7.90 -7.35
N ARG A 46 -0.14 8.32 -6.39
CA ARG A 46 0.04 8.05 -4.97
C ARG A 46 -0.71 6.77 -4.59
N LEU A 47 -0.02 5.84 -3.94
CA LEU A 47 -0.65 4.66 -3.37
C LEU A 47 -0.43 4.58 -1.87
N SER A 48 -1.50 4.34 -1.13
CA SER A 48 -1.41 3.62 0.14
C SER A 48 -1.87 2.18 -0.06
N ILE A 49 -1.33 1.24 0.71
CA ILE A 49 -1.70 -0.18 0.60
C ILE A 49 -3.22 -0.38 0.67
N GLY A 50 -3.90 0.31 1.60
CA GLY A 50 -5.36 0.26 1.72
C GLY A 50 -6.11 0.85 0.52
N SER A 51 -5.56 1.87 -0.17
CA SER A 51 -6.19 2.40 -1.38
C SER A 51 -6.13 1.41 -2.55
N VAL A 52 -5.00 0.70 -2.68
CA VAL A 52 -4.79 -0.30 -3.71
C VAL A 52 -5.67 -1.52 -3.45
N MET A 53 -5.72 -1.99 -2.21
CA MET A 53 -6.60 -3.10 -1.83
C MET A 53 -8.06 -2.76 -2.12
N ARG A 54 -8.52 -1.55 -1.79
CA ARG A 54 -9.88 -1.09 -2.14
C ARG A 54 -10.10 -1.03 -3.66
N MET A 55 -9.11 -0.58 -4.43
CA MET A 55 -9.18 -0.58 -5.89
C MET A 55 -9.36 -2.01 -6.42
N VAL A 56 -8.53 -2.96 -5.97
CA VAL A 56 -8.64 -4.37 -6.36
C VAL A 56 -9.99 -4.97 -5.94
N LEU A 57 -10.43 -4.70 -4.70
CA LEU A 57 -11.72 -5.17 -4.20
C LEU A 57 -12.92 -4.62 -4.97
N ASN A 58 -12.86 -3.41 -5.52
CA ASN A 58 -14.00 -2.77 -6.18
C ASN A 58 -13.97 -2.90 -7.71
N MET A 59 -12.78 -2.97 -8.31
CA MET A 59 -12.61 -2.95 -9.77
C MET A 59 -12.26 -4.33 -10.34
N GLN A 60 -11.85 -5.28 -9.49
CA GLN A 60 -11.36 -6.60 -9.90
C GLN A 60 -12.01 -7.72 -9.08
N GLU A 61 -13.29 -7.58 -8.74
CA GLU A 61 -14.04 -8.51 -7.87
C GLU A 61 -13.98 -9.98 -8.29
N GLN A 62 -13.91 -10.24 -9.61
CA GLN A 62 -13.84 -11.59 -10.19
C GLN A 62 -12.47 -12.26 -10.06
N THR A 63 -11.44 -11.56 -9.61
CA THR A 63 -10.09 -12.11 -9.44
C THR A 63 -9.98 -12.97 -8.19
N ASP A 64 -9.18 -14.03 -8.26
CA ASP A 64 -8.95 -14.90 -7.10
C ASP A 64 -8.29 -14.12 -5.94
N LEU A 65 -7.53 -13.06 -6.25
CA LEU A 65 -6.97 -12.13 -5.25
C LEU A 65 -8.09 -11.38 -4.50
N ALA A 66 -9.02 -10.74 -5.22
CA ALA A 66 -10.13 -10.03 -4.59
C ALA A 66 -11.02 -10.97 -3.77
N VAL A 67 -11.30 -12.18 -4.27
CA VAL A 67 -12.09 -13.20 -3.56
C VAL A 67 -11.41 -13.63 -2.26
N GLN A 68 -10.10 -13.89 -2.29
CA GLN A 68 -9.34 -14.26 -1.10
C GLN A 68 -9.33 -13.13 -0.08
N MET A 69 -9.01 -11.90 -0.48
CA MET A 69 -9.05 -10.74 0.43
C MET A 69 -10.44 -10.55 1.06
N LYS A 70 -11.51 -10.65 0.26
CA LYS A 70 -12.89 -10.52 0.73
C LYS A 70 -13.24 -11.57 1.79
N LYS A 71 -12.73 -12.81 1.66
CA LYS A 71 -12.92 -13.87 2.65
C LYS A 71 -12.32 -13.52 4.02
N TYR A 72 -11.12 -12.96 4.06
CA TYR A 72 -10.51 -12.51 5.32
C TYR A 72 -11.31 -11.35 5.92
N LEU A 73 -11.61 -10.34 5.12
CA LEU A 73 -12.33 -9.15 5.58
C LEU A 73 -13.75 -9.47 6.07
N SER A 74 -14.48 -10.37 5.40
CA SER A 74 -15.83 -10.78 5.82
C SER A 74 -15.84 -11.52 7.16
N GLN A 75 -14.69 -12.05 7.60
CA GLN A 75 -14.50 -12.70 8.89
C GLN A 75 -13.97 -11.74 9.97
N GLY A 76 -13.81 -10.44 9.64
CA GLY A 76 -13.17 -9.47 10.51
C GLY A 76 -11.65 -9.65 10.66
N LEU A 77 -11.03 -10.45 9.78
CA LEU A 77 -9.60 -10.71 9.80
C LEU A 77 -8.84 -9.69 8.95
N VAL A 78 -7.59 -9.42 9.34
CA VAL A 78 -6.66 -8.60 8.56
C VAL A 78 -6.21 -9.36 7.32
N VAL A 79 -6.10 -8.67 6.19
CA VAL A 79 -5.57 -9.27 4.96
C VAL A 79 -4.06 -9.56 5.13
N PRO A 80 -3.59 -10.78 4.84
CA PRO A 80 -2.17 -11.12 4.90
C PRO A 80 -1.29 -10.26 4.00
N ASP A 81 -0.06 -9.97 4.45
CA ASP A 81 0.93 -9.17 3.70
C ASP A 81 1.20 -9.74 2.30
N GLU A 82 1.18 -11.07 2.17
CA GLU A 82 1.43 -11.77 0.92
C GLU A 82 0.38 -11.41 -0.14
N LEU A 83 -0.89 -11.26 0.26
CA LEU A 83 -1.98 -10.82 -0.62
C LEU A 83 -1.92 -9.31 -0.84
N ALA A 84 -1.63 -8.53 0.21
CA ALA A 84 -1.52 -7.07 0.10
C ALA A 84 -0.46 -6.65 -0.93
N ILE A 85 0.71 -7.30 -0.92
CA ILE A 85 1.81 -6.98 -1.84
C ILE A 85 1.50 -7.40 -3.28
N GLN A 86 0.66 -8.42 -3.51
CA GLN A 86 0.22 -8.77 -4.88
C GLN A 86 -0.56 -7.63 -5.54
N CYS A 87 -1.14 -6.73 -4.76
CA CYS A 87 -1.87 -5.59 -5.28
C CYS A 87 -0.94 -4.48 -5.85
N LEU A 88 0.37 -4.50 -5.56
CA LEU A 88 1.26 -3.35 -5.75
C LEU A 88 1.90 -3.20 -7.16
N GLU A 89 1.50 -3.99 -8.15
CA GLU A 89 2.16 -4.01 -9.47
C GLU A 89 1.71 -2.88 -10.42
N VAL A 90 2.06 -1.62 -10.11
CA VAL A 90 1.98 -0.48 -11.06
C VAL A 90 2.99 0.66 -10.70
N ALA A 91 3.07 1.76 -11.46
CA ALA A 91 4.11 2.81 -11.32
C ALA A 91 3.79 3.93 -10.30
N TYR A 92 4.47 4.01 -9.14
CA TYR A 92 3.93 4.77 -7.98
C TYR A 92 4.91 5.41 -6.97
N VAL A 93 4.31 6.26 -6.11
CA VAL A 93 4.80 6.68 -4.78
C VAL A 93 4.02 5.92 -3.68
N LEU A 94 4.71 5.13 -2.87
CA LEU A 94 4.15 4.43 -1.72
C LEU A 94 4.10 5.36 -0.49
N ASP A 95 2.92 5.51 0.11
CA ASP A 95 2.69 6.30 1.33
C ASP A 95 2.51 5.38 2.53
N GLY A 96 3.53 5.32 3.39
CA GLY A 96 3.51 4.53 4.62
C GLY A 96 3.63 3.02 4.42
N PHE A 97 4.25 2.56 3.33
CA PHE A 97 4.49 1.14 3.07
C PHE A 97 5.86 0.95 2.38
N PRO A 98 6.67 -0.07 2.73
CA PRO A 98 6.44 -1.07 3.77
C PRO A 98 6.60 -0.51 5.19
N MET A 99 6.00 -1.16 6.18
CA MET A 99 6.10 -0.82 7.61
C MET A 99 6.88 -1.85 8.42
N THR A 100 7.09 -3.06 7.88
CA THR A 100 7.79 -4.15 8.55
C THR A 100 8.88 -4.73 7.66
N LEU A 101 9.88 -5.36 8.28
CA LEU A 101 10.93 -6.08 7.56
C LEU A 101 10.33 -7.16 6.64
N LYS A 102 9.37 -7.94 7.15
CA LYS A 102 8.65 -8.97 6.38
C LYS A 102 8.02 -8.39 5.10
N GLN A 103 7.38 -7.21 5.18
CA GLN A 103 6.80 -6.56 4.01
C GLN A 103 7.87 -6.14 2.99
N ALA A 104 9.00 -5.59 3.46
CA ALA A 104 10.12 -5.22 2.61
C ALA A 104 10.76 -6.44 1.92
N GLU A 105 10.93 -7.55 2.63
CA GLU A 105 11.44 -8.81 2.08
C GLU A 105 10.50 -9.39 1.02
N LEU A 106 9.18 -9.40 1.29
CA LEU A 106 8.18 -9.86 0.34
C LEU A 106 8.13 -8.96 -0.92
N MET A 107 8.24 -7.65 -0.76
CA MET A 107 8.37 -6.71 -1.88
C MET A 107 9.62 -7.03 -2.73
N SER A 108 10.77 -7.21 -2.07
CA SER A 108 12.03 -7.58 -2.73
C SER A 108 11.93 -8.89 -3.49
N SER A 109 11.30 -9.92 -2.90
CA SER A 109 11.07 -11.22 -3.54
C SER A 109 10.26 -11.15 -4.84
N ARG A 110 9.45 -10.08 -4.99
CA ARG A 110 8.63 -9.79 -6.17
C ARG A 110 9.22 -8.71 -7.07
N SER A 111 10.48 -8.32 -6.85
CA SER A 111 11.16 -7.25 -7.60
C SER A 111 10.45 -5.89 -7.51
N ILE A 112 9.67 -5.65 -6.45
CA ILE A 112 9.04 -4.37 -6.15
C ILE A 112 10.00 -3.57 -5.27
N ILE A 113 10.92 -2.85 -5.88
CA ILE A 113 11.99 -2.13 -5.16
C ILE A 113 11.82 -0.63 -5.40
N PRO A 114 11.50 0.17 -4.36
CA PRO A 114 11.48 1.62 -4.48
C PRO A 114 12.87 2.15 -4.85
N MET A 115 12.96 3.03 -5.84
CA MET A 115 14.24 3.67 -6.20
C MET A 115 14.72 4.65 -5.11
N ILE A 116 13.79 5.32 -4.45
CA ILE A 116 14.06 6.28 -3.38
C ILE A 116 13.22 5.91 -2.16
N VAL A 117 13.85 5.86 -0.99
CA VAL A 117 13.15 5.74 0.29
C VAL A 117 13.41 7.03 1.08
N ALA A 118 12.34 7.75 1.40
CA ALA A 118 12.42 8.96 2.22
C ALA A 118 11.73 8.70 3.55
N GLU A 119 12.49 8.77 4.64
CA GLU A 119 11.98 8.65 5.99
C GLU A 119 11.77 10.03 6.60
N LEU A 120 10.55 10.29 7.07
CA LEU A 120 10.24 11.49 7.83
C LEU A 120 10.46 11.19 9.30
N GLU A 121 11.32 11.96 9.95
CA GLU A 121 11.54 11.88 11.39
C GLU A 121 10.60 12.83 12.14
N LEU A 122 10.08 12.39 13.27
CA LEU A 122 9.31 13.23 14.18
C LEU A 122 9.44 12.68 15.60
N ASP A 123 9.74 13.55 16.55
CA ASP A 123 9.87 13.17 17.96
C ASP A 123 8.56 12.64 18.54
N THR A 124 8.67 11.64 19.41
CA THR A 124 7.52 11.02 20.10
C THR A 124 6.65 12.04 20.83
N VAL A 125 7.28 13.03 21.48
CA VAL A 125 6.55 14.12 22.16
C VAL A 125 5.67 14.89 21.19
N GLU A 126 6.19 15.16 19.99
CA GLU A 126 5.46 15.89 18.96
C GLU A 126 4.39 15.02 18.29
N VAL A 127 4.66 13.73 18.08
CA VAL A 127 3.64 12.74 17.64
C VAL A 127 2.46 12.74 18.61
N LEU A 128 2.71 12.70 19.92
CA LEU A 128 1.68 12.72 20.96
C LEU A 128 0.91 14.05 20.96
N LYS A 129 1.61 15.19 20.91
CA LYS A 129 0.98 16.51 20.84
C LYS A 129 0.02 16.61 19.66
N ARG A 130 0.44 16.20 18.46
CA ARG A 130 -0.40 16.20 17.26
C ARG A 130 -1.58 15.25 17.40
N GLY A 131 -1.37 14.06 17.98
CA GLY A 131 -2.45 13.11 18.25
C GLY A 131 -3.53 13.65 19.20
N LEU A 132 -3.13 14.39 20.24
CA LEU A 132 -4.06 15.03 21.17
C LEU A 132 -4.91 16.11 20.50
N VAL A 133 -4.32 16.91 19.61
CA VAL A 133 -5.05 17.96 18.86
C VAL A 133 -6.16 17.36 17.99
N ASP A 134 -5.90 16.22 17.34
CA ASP A 134 -6.89 15.56 16.49
C ASP A 134 -8.06 14.96 17.27
N ASN A 135 -7.83 14.48 18.50
CA ASN A 135 -8.92 14.04 19.38
C ASN A 135 -9.84 15.20 19.79
N ILE A 136 -9.31 16.42 19.87
CA ILE A 136 -10.06 17.62 20.25
C ILE A 136 -10.83 18.19 19.04
N ASN A 137 -10.30 18.02 17.82
CA ASN A 137 -10.92 18.50 16.58
C ASN A 137 -10.98 17.38 15.52
N PRO A 138 -11.92 16.42 15.64
CA PRO A 138 -11.99 15.26 14.76
C PRO A 138 -12.37 15.57 13.29
N ASN A 139 -12.82 16.79 12.99
CA ASN A 139 -13.34 17.20 11.68
C ASN A 139 -12.37 18.09 10.86
N LYS A 140 -11.07 18.14 11.22
CA LYS A 140 -10.06 18.86 10.45
C LYS A 140 -9.33 17.94 9.46
#